data_AF-A0A1I8NPP4-F1
#
_entry.id   AF-A0A1I8NPP4-F1
#
_cell.length_a   1.000
_cell.length_b   1.000
_cell.length_c   1.000
_cell.angle_alpha   90.00
_cell.angle_beta   90.00
_cell.angle_gamma   90.00
#
_symmetry.space_group_name_H-M   'P 1'
#
loop_
_entity.id
_entity.type
_entity.pdbx_description
1 polymer ?
#
loop_
_entity_poly.entity_id
_entity_poly.type
_entity_poly.pdbx_seq_one_letter_code
_entity_poly.pdbx_strand_id
1 'polypeptide(L)'
;MRFALGFFLVACLVAISLATPSKNKQGPACSINCGEKYEPICAKAKNGNKERLLTFGNECVMGNYNCQHSDDPYEVKSKGECGGNVSVRLS
;
A
#
# COMPACT_ATOMS: atom_id res chain seq x y z
N MET A 1 -5.76 -9.42 50.88
CA MET A 1 -4.80 -8.47 50.26
C MET A 1 -3.48 -9.11 49.81
N ARG A 2 -2.81 -9.92 50.65
CA ARG A 2 -1.52 -10.58 50.29
C ARG A 2 -1.64 -11.61 49.14
N PHE A 3 -2.70 -12.40 49.12
CA PHE A 3 -2.97 -13.37 48.03
C PHE A 3 -3.33 -12.70 46.70
N ALA A 4 -4.00 -11.54 46.75
CA ALA A 4 -4.33 -10.75 45.57
C ALA A 4 -3.07 -10.15 44.91
N LEU A 5 -2.11 -9.68 45.71
CA LEU A 5 -0.80 -9.21 45.23
C LEU A 5 0.02 -10.34 44.59
N GLY A 6 0.01 -11.54 45.18
CA GLY A 6 0.68 -12.71 44.61
C GLY A 6 0.08 -13.14 43.28
N PHE A 7 -1.25 -13.17 43.18
CA PHE A 7 -1.95 -13.53 41.95
C PHE A 7 -1.69 -12.51 40.83
N PHE A 8 -1.65 -11.22 41.18
CA PHE A 8 -1.36 -10.14 40.23
C PHE A 8 0.08 -10.22 39.70
N LEU A 9 1.06 -10.52 40.57
CA LEU A 9 2.46 -10.72 40.16
C LEU A 9 2.63 -11.90 39.20
N VAL A 10 1.98 -13.02 39.47
CA VAL A 10 2.03 -14.20 38.60
C VAL A 10 1.38 -13.89 37.23
N ALA A 11 0.25 -13.18 37.22
CA ALA A 11 -0.41 -12.77 35.98
C ALA A 11 0.49 -11.84 35.13
N CYS A 12 1.20 -10.90 35.75
CA CYS A 12 2.16 -10.04 35.06
C CYS A 12 3.34 -10.83 34.46
N LEU A 13 3.90 -11.80 35.18
CA LEU A 13 5.00 -12.63 34.69
C LEU A 13 4.59 -13.52 33.51
N VAL A 14 3.34 -13.99 33.49
CA VAL A 14 2.77 -14.75 32.36
C VAL A 14 2.54 -13.85 31.15
N ALA A 15 2.08 -12.60 31.35
CA ALA A 15 1.89 -11.66 30.25
C ALA A 15 3.21 -11.29 29.54
N ILE A 16 4.31 -11.18 30.28
CA ILE A 16 5.63 -10.84 29.72
C ILE A 16 6.20 -11.99 28.89
N SER A 17 5.96 -13.24 29.28
CA SER A 17 6.46 -14.42 28.54
C SER A 17 5.70 -14.70 27.24
N LEU A 18 4.52 -14.12 27.05
CA LEU A 18 3.72 -14.23 25.83
C LEU A 18 3.89 -13.04 24.86
N ALA A 19 4.70 -12.04 25.23
CA ALA A 19 5.00 -10.90 24.38
C ALA A 19 5.93 -11.32 23.23
N THR A 20 5.34 -11.84 22.15
CA THR A 20 6.06 -12.01 20.88
C THR A 20 6.23 -10.64 20.22
N PRO A 21 7.42 -10.31 19.69
CA PRO A 21 7.57 -9.09 18.90
C PRO A 21 6.66 -9.23 17.67
N SER A 22 5.72 -8.28 17.53
CA SER A 22 4.97 -8.15 16.29
C SER A 22 5.99 -7.93 15.18
N LYS A 23 6.22 -8.95 14.35
CA LYS A 23 6.87 -8.76 13.05
C LYS A 23 5.95 -7.79 12.32
N ASN A 24 6.26 -6.49 12.40
CA ASN A 24 5.79 -5.53 11.43
C ASN A 24 6.14 -6.17 10.09
N LYS A 25 5.13 -6.69 9.39
CA LYS A 25 5.29 -7.05 7.99
C LYS A 25 5.55 -5.73 7.32
N GLN A 26 6.82 -5.33 7.23
CA GLN A 26 7.20 -4.31 6.28
C GLN A 26 6.62 -4.81 4.97
N GLY A 27 5.63 -4.07 4.45
CA GLY A 27 5.12 -4.33 3.11
C GLY A 27 6.29 -4.35 2.13
N PRO A 28 6.10 -4.92 0.92
CA PRO A 28 7.13 -4.90 -0.10
C PRO A 28 7.72 -3.48 -0.20
N ALA A 29 9.04 -3.38 -0.23
CA ALA A 29 9.73 -2.10 -0.35
C ALA A 29 9.43 -1.52 -1.75
N CYS A 30 8.32 -0.79 -1.87
CA CYS A 30 7.89 -0.17 -3.11
C CYS A 30 8.84 0.97 -3.48
N SER A 31 9.14 1.11 -4.77
CA SER A 31 10.06 2.13 -5.26
C SER A 31 9.46 3.52 -5.07
N ILE A 32 10.05 4.33 -4.18
CA ILE A 32 9.53 5.66 -3.82
C ILE A 32 10.02 6.76 -4.78
N ASN A 33 11.08 6.49 -5.56
CA ASN A 33 11.72 7.50 -6.41
C ASN A 33 11.52 7.19 -7.89
N CYS A 34 10.53 7.84 -8.52
CA CYS A 34 10.22 7.69 -9.94
C CYS A 34 10.77 8.80 -10.84
N GLY A 35 11.64 9.67 -10.31
CA GLY A 35 12.20 10.82 -11.02
C GLY A 35 11.14 11.85 -11.40
N GLU A 36 11.55 12.92 -12.08
CA GLU A 36 10.67 14.03 -12.49
C GLU A 36 10.25 13.96 -13.96
N LYS A 37 10.67 12.90 -14.68
CA LYS A 37 10.38 12.74 -16.11
C LYS A 37 8.90 12.42 -16.30
N TYR A 38 8.18 13.36 -16.91
CA TYR A 38 6.77 13.20 -17.25
C TYR A 38 6.60 12.47 -18.58
N GLU A 39 6.21 11.19 -18.50
CA GLU A 39 5.87 10.33 -19.64
C GLU A 39 4.49 9.70 -19.34
N PRO A 40 3.41 10.48 -19.47
CA PRO A 40 2.11 10.07 -18.96
C PRO A 40 1.61 8.81 -19.64
N ILE A 41 0.93 7.98 -18.86
CA ILE A 41 0.26 6.77 -19.31
C ILE A 41 -1.17 6.75 -18.80
N CYS A 42 -2.08 6.28 -19.65
CA CYS A 42 -3.45 6.03 -19.27
C CYS A 42 -3.54 4.58 -18.82
N ALA A 43 -3.97 4.37 -17.59
CA ALA A 43 -4.13 3.05 -17.02
C ALA A 43 -5.58 2.78 -16.64
N LYS A 44 -5.98 1.52 -16.72
CA LYS A 44 -7.29 1.04 -16.29
C LYS A 44 -7.15 0.15 -15.06
N ALA A 45 -8.09 0.24 -14.13
CA ALA A 45 -8.14 -0.68 -13.00
C ALA A 45 -8.33 -2.11 -13.52
N LYS A 46 -7.49 -3.03 -13.06
CA LYS A 46 -7.58 -4.45 -13.40
C LYS A 46 -8.75 -5.13 -12.70
N ASN A 47 -9.07 -4.65 -11.50
CA ASN A 47 -10.12 -5.20 -10.65
C ASN A 47 -11.30 -4.21 -10.59
N GLY A 48 -12.44 -4.61 -11.15
CA GLY A 48 -13.70 -3.88 -11.02
C GLY A 48 -14.62 -4.01 -12.23
N ASN A 49 -15.93 -4.00 -11.98
CA ASN A 49 -16.97 -3.99 -13.03
C ASN A 49 -17.11 -2.63 -13.73
N LYS A 50 -16.48 -1.56 -13.22
CA LYS A 50 -16.49 -0.24 -13.84
C LYS A 50 -15.11 0.07 -14.40
N GLU A 51 -15.04 0.54 -15.64
CA GLU A 51 -13.83 1.08 -16.24
C GLU A 51 -13.39 2.33 -15.47
N ARG A 52 -12.59 2.14 -14.40
CA ARG A 52 -11.88 3.24 -13.74
C ARG A 52 -10.59 3.49 -14.49
N LEU A 53 -10.51 4.64 -15.13
CA LEU A 53 -9.31 5.14 -15.77
C LEU A 53 -8.56 6.07 -14.82
N LEU A 54 -7.24 6.03 -14.89
CA LEU A 54 -6.37 6.95 -14.16
C LEU A 54 -5.14 7.26 -15.01
N THR A 55 -4.75 8.53 -15.06
CA THR A 55 -3.49 8.91 -15.69
C THR A 55 -2.37 8.81 -14.66
N PHE A 56 -1.30 8.11 -14.98
CA PHE A 56 -0.07 8.11 -14.19
C PHE A 56 1.01 8.92 -14.92
N GLY A 57 1.82 9.66 -14.18
CA GLY A 57 2.85 10.53 -14.74
C GLY A 57 3.98 9.78 -15.43
N ASN A 58 4.19 8.50 -15.08
CA ASN A 58 5.00 7.54 -15.82
C ASN A 58 4.72 6.11 -15.33
N GLU A 59 5.34 5.12 -16.00
CA GLU A 59 5.23 3.70 -15.65
C GLU A 59 5.76 3.37 -14.25
N CYS A 60 6.79 4.08 -13.78
CA CYS A 60 7.32 3.86 -12.42
C CYS A 60 6.28 4.24 -11.35
N VAL A 61 5.60 5.38 -11.50
CA VAL A 61 4.56 5.82 -10.56
C VAL A 61 3.42 4.82 -10.51
N MET A 62 2.99 4.29 -11.66
CA MET A 62 1.99 3.21 -11.71
C MET A 62 2.49 1.94 -11.02
N GLY A 63 3.75 1.55 -11.24
CA GLY A 63 4.36 0.40 -10.57
C GLY A 63 4.44 0.57 -9.06
N ASN A 64 4.80 1.77 -8.59
CA ASN A 64 4.81 2.12 -7.17
C ASN A 64 3.40 2.04 -6.56
N TYR A 65 2.41 2.61 -7.25
CA TYR A 65 1.01 2.52 -6.83
C TYR A 65 0.54 1.06 -6.73
N ASN A 66 0.79 0.25 -7.75
CA ASN A 66 0.40 -1.16 -7.77
C ASN A 66 1.11 -1.98 -6.68
N CYS A 67 2.34 -1.62 -6.32
CA CYS A 67 3.06 -2.23 -5.23
C CYS A 67 2.42 -1.90 -3.87
N GLN A 68 1.99 -0.65 -3.67
CA GLN A 68 1.32 -0.20 -2.45
C GLN A 68 -0.13 -0.70 -2.35
N HIS A 69 -0.80 -0.87 -3.49
CA HIS A 69 -2.21 -1.23 -3.62
C HIS A 69 -2.36 -2.54 -4.41
N SER A 70 -1.83 -3.63 -3.86
CA SER A 70 -1.82 -4.94 -4.53
C SER A 70 -3.22 -5.54 -4.76
N ASP A 71 -4.22 -5.06 -4.03
CA ASP A 71 -5.63 -5.43 -4.09
C ASP A 71 -6.40 -4.75 -5.24
N ASP A 72 -5.94 -3.57 -5.68
CA ASP A 72 -6.56 -2.76 -6.74
C ASP A 72 -5.53 -2.23 -7.75
N PRO A 73 -4.85 -3.13 -8.50
CA PRO A 73 -3.80 -2.74 -9.43
C PRO A 73 -4.36 -2.14 -10.73
N TYR A 74 -3.56 -1.28 -11.34
CA TYR A 74 -3.81 -0.68 -12.64
C TYR A 74 -2.92 -1.31 -13.73
N GLU A 75 -3.45 -1.39 -14.95
CA GLU A 75 -2.72 -1.84 -16.14
C GLU A 75 -2.72 -0.77 -17.22
N VAL A 76 -1.63 -0.65 -17.98
CA VAL A 76 -1.51 0.34 -19.06
C VAL A 76 -2.53 0.05 -20.16
N LYS A 77 -3.38 1.03 -20.47
CA LYS A 77 -4.33 1.02 -21.58
C LYS A 77 -3.75 1.70 -22.82
N SER A 78 -3.10 2.85 -22.65
CA SER A 78 -2.45 3.60 -23.74
C SER A 78 -1.34 4.50 -23.23
N LYS A 79 -0.41 4.87 -24.12
CA LYS A 79 0.55 5.95 -23.87
C LYS A 79 -0.17 7.30 -23.95
N GLY A 80 0.27 8.27 -23.16
CA GLY A 80 -0.39 9.57 -23.01
C GLY A 80 -1.44 9.57 -21.90
N GLU A 81 -1.97 10.75 -21.61
CA GLU A 81 -3.00 10.93 -20.59
C GLU A 81 -4.33 10.27 -21.00
N CYS A 82 -5.12 9.82 -20.02
CA CYS A 82 -6.48 9.37 -20.30
C CYS A 82 -7.33 10.55 -20.80
N GLY A 83 -8.12 10.33 -21.86
CA GLY A 83 -9.09 11.32 -22.34
C GLY A 83 -10.24 11.52 -21.34
N GLY A 84 -10.78 12.75 -21.31
CA GLY A 84 -11.87 13.15 -20.40
C GLY A 84 -11.36 13.76 -19.09
N ASN A 85 -12.28 14.05 -18.16
CA ASN A 85 -11.94 14.61 -16.84
C ASN A 85 -11.41 13.53 -15.88
N VAL A 86 -10.31 12.89 -16.25
CA VAL A 86 -9.67 11.82 -15.47
C VAL A 86 -8.54 12.40 -14.62
N SER A 87 -8.43 11.98 -13.36
CA SER A 87 -7.38 12.44 -12.44
C SER A 87 -5.99 11.95 -12.84
N VAL A 88 -4.97 12.74 -12.50
CA VAL A 88 -3.55 12.47 -12.77
C VAL A 88 -2.81 12.18 -11.45
N ARG A 89 -1.99 11.13 -11.44
CA ARG A 89 -1.10 10.72 -10.34
C ARG A 89 0.37 10.89 -10.75
N LEU A 90 1.11 11.76 -10.06
CA LEU A 90 2.49 12.11 -10.42
C LEU A 90 3.57 11.47 -9.52
N SER A 91 3.20 10.90 -8.36
CA SER A 91 4.10 10.36 -7.35
C SER A 91 3.48 9.20 -6.57
#